data_AF-D8F1R2-F1
#
_entry.id   AF-D8F1R2-F1
#
_cell.length_a   1.000
_cell.length_b   1.000
_cell.length_c   1.000
_cell.angle_alpha   90.00
_cell.angle_beta   90.00
_cell.angle_gamma   90.00
#
_symmetry.space_group_name_H-M   'P 1'
#
loop_
_entity.id
_entity.type
_entity.pdbx_description
1 polymer ?
#
loop_
_entity_poly.entity_id
_entity_poly.type
_entity_poly.pdbx_seq_one_letter_code
_entity_poly.pdbx_strand_id
1 'polypeptide(L)'
;DDQEESIGDLWLGIDEDKDANDKGNENKADPGKKDEPLKVELALEIDENNLIEVTASMKELPHIRLAKTLSRGSADEKLLLSLEKVIQEANEKKYGYYIMMDLLERSLSAVRDINRVVSSDTGSVDEKRYKRANLKIQKARRMAAEGRDSKPMIYYAEDSLNNFGPAIPSATQKSIRKKIAHLEKMDEEGTYEENIKAIDDLDAELDKMGIVNNLMNLQKAGEFCEETDPSKAAEFFRAIDGMLMAFSDNNVEKAFELMEDIYPKAIDVIHVHEAKTDIIYKDITR
;
A
#
# COMPACT_ATOMS: atom_id res chain seq x y z
N ASP A 1 14.88 30.90 32.58
CA ASP A 1 15.44 29.55 32.41
C ASP A 1 14.33 28.64 31.94
N ASP A 2 14.04 28.74 30.64
CA ASP A 2 12.99 27.97 29.98
C ASP A 2 13.64 26.67 29.49
N GLN A 3 13.29 25.56 30.13
CA GLN A 3 13.63 24.23 29.63
C GLN A 3 12.64 23.89 28.52
N GLU A 4 13.10 23.91 27.27
CA GLU A 4 12.45 23.24 26.14
C GLU A 4 12.35 21.74 26.46
N GLU A 5 11.16 21.24 26.79
CA GLU A 5 10.88 19.81 26.85
C GLU A 5 10.33 19.36 25.48
N SER A 6 11.19 18.71 24.69
CA SER A 6 10.80 18.00 23.47
C SER A 6 9.93 16.79 23.85
N ILE A 7 8.68 16.77 23.35
CA ILE A 7 7.77 15.62 23.48
C ILE A 7 7.83 14.78 22.19
N GLY A 8 9.01 14.23 21.91
CA GLY A 8 9.23 13.16 20.93
C GLY A 8 9.11 13.57 19.46
N ASP A 9 9.95 12.94 18.63
CA ASP A 9 9.89 13.05 17.17
C ASP A 9 9.18 11.80 16.62
N LEU A 10 8.05 11.97 15.94
CA LEU A 10 7.41 10.87 15.22
C LEU A 10 7.91 10.81 13.78
N TRP A 11 8.60 9.72 13.43
CA TRP A 11 9.13 9.48 12.10
C TRP A 11 8.22 8.51 11.35
N LEU A 12 7.68 8.95 10.21
CA LEU A 12 7.00 8.08 9.26
C LEU A 12 7.87 7.99 8.00
N GLY A 13 8.70 6.97 7.95
CA GLY A 13 9.42 6.53 6.75
C GLY A 13 9.23 5.03 6.61
N ILE A 14 8.99 4.55 5.40
CA ILE A 14 9.03 3.11 5.12
C ILE A 14 10.48 2.80 4.81
N ASP A 15 11.29 2.38 5.79
CA ASP A 15 12.63 1.87 5.46
C ASP A 15 12.50 0.67 4.52
N GLU A 16 12.86 0.86 3.25
CA GLU A 16 13.23 -0.25 2.40
C GLU A 16 14.50 -0.83 3.02
N ASP A 17 14.41 -2.03 3.61
CA ASP A 17 15.56 -2.78 4.09
C ASP A 17 16.56 -2.95 2.93
N LYS A 18 17.54 -2.04 2.85
CA LYS A 18 18.65 -2.12 1.89
C LYS A 18 19.57 -3.31 2.15
N ASP A 19 19.39 -3.98 3.29
CA ASP A 19 20.22 -5.11 3.71
C ASP A 19 19.69 -6.49 3.28
N ALA A 20 18.56 -6.57 2.57
CA ALA A 20 18.09 -7.84 2.00
C ALA A 20 18.53 -8.09 0.54
N ASN A 21 19.02 -7.07 -0.19
CA ASN A 21 19.23 -7.19 -1.64
C ASN A 21 20.46 -6.45 -2.21
N ASP A 22 21.52 -6.21 -1.42
CA ASP A 22 22.75 -5.63 -1.97
C ASP A 22 23.67 -6.67 -2.63
N LYS A 23 23.14 -7.37 -3.64
CA LYS A 23 23.93 -7.97 -4.72
C LYS A 23 23.20 -7.84 -6.05
N GLY A 24 23.26 -6.62 -6.57
CA GLY A 24 23.24 -6.40 -8.02
C GLY A 24 22.20 -5.39 -8.47
N ASN A 25 22.53 -4.10 -8.40
CA ASN A 25 22.41 -3.24 -9.57
C ASN A 25 23.13 -1.90 -9.37
N GLU A 26 24.35 -1.80 -9.90
CA GLU A 26 24.93 -0.50 -10.26
C GLU A 26 24.54 -0.21 -11.72
N ASN A 27 23.60 0.71 -11.94
CA ASN A 27 23.78 1.93 -12.76
C ASN A 27 22.50 2.37 -13.49
N LYS A 28 21.77 3.32 -12.89
CA LYS A 28 21.66 4.72 -13.39
C LYS A 28 20.72 5.53 -12.49
N ALA A 29 21.17 5.79 -11.27
CA ALA A 29 20.75 6.95 -10.51
C ALA A 29 21.98 7.85 -10.33
N ASP A 30 21.78 9.15 -10.49
CA ASP A 30 22.72 10.22 -10.19
C ASP A 30 23.49 9.91 -8.88
N PRO A 31 24.84 9.92 -8.82
CA PRO A 31 25.63 9.42 -7.69
C PRO A 31 25.49 10.25 -6.38
N GLY A 32 24.49 11.12 -6.30
CA GLY A 32 24.13 11.90 -5.12
C GLY A 32 22.74 11.63 -4.53
N LYS A 33 21.93 10.73 -5.12
CA LYS A 33 20.60 10.38 -4.59
C LYS A 33 20.53 8.90 -4.29
N LYS A 34 20.86 8.54 -3.05
CA LYS A 34 20.30 7.32 -2.46
C LYS A 34 18.77 7.51 -2.48
N ASP A 35 18.03 6.57 -3.07
CA ASP A 35 16.59 6.43 -2.80
C ASP A 35 16.46 6.06 -1.32
N GLU A 36 16.57 7.06 -0.46
CA GLU A 36 16.10 6.96 0.91
C GLU A 36 14.59 7.15 0.85
N PRO A 37 13.82 6.29 1.51
CA PRO A 37 12.38 6.43 1.56
C PRO A 37 12.03 7.81 2.11
N LEU A 38 10.99 8.43 1.55
CA LEU A 38 10.57 9.76 1.98
C LEU A 38 10.23 9.71 3.47
N LYS A 39 10.98 10.46 4.26
CA LYS A 39 10.82 10.56 5.71
C LYS A 39 9.94 11.75 6.00
N VAL A 40 8.76 11.49 6.56
CA VAL A 40 7.93 12.53 7.15
C VAL A 40 8.41 12.74 8.59
N GLU A 41 8.96 13.92 8.84
CA GLU A 41 9.32 14.45 10.15
C GLU A 41 8.11 15.16 10.74
N LEU A 42 7.67 14.74 11.92
CA LEU A 42 6.66 15.46 12.70
C LEU A 42 7.37 16.16 13.87
N ALA A 43 7.53 17.48 13.78
CA ALA A 43 8.03 18.32 14.85
C ALA A 43 6.85 18.85 15.69
N LEU A 44 6.96 18.81 17.01
CA LEU A 44 5.97 19.33 17.95
C LEU A 44 6.59 20.48 18.73
N GLU A 45 6.15 21.71 18.50
CA GLU A 45 6.57 22.90 19.25
C GLU A 45 5.46 23.31 20.22
N ILE A 46 5.81 23.69 21.46
CA ILE A 46 4.82 24.13 22.46
C ILE A 46 5.01 25.61 22.70
N ASP A 47 3.97 26.41 22.43
CA ASP A 47 4.00 27.84 22.71
C ASP A 47 3.67 28.16 24.19
N GLU A 48 3.90 29.42 24.56
CA GLU A 48 3.65 29.99 25.88
C GLU A 48 2.18 29.88 26.34
N ASN A 49 1.25 29.61 25.40
CA ASN A 49 -0.18 29.46 25.64
C ASN A 49 -0.64 28.00 25.75
N ASN A 50 0.28 27.02 25.84
CA ASN A 50 0.01 25.57 25.80
C ASN A 50 -0.64 25.11 24.49
N LEU A 51 -0.32 25.77 23.39
CA LEU A 51 -0.69 25.33 22.06
C LEU A 51 0.47 24.51 21.48
N ILE A 52 0.17 23.31 20.98
CA ILE A 52 1.17 22.41 20.40
C ILE A 52 1.14 22.56 18.88
N GLU A 53 2.10 23.25 18.29
CA GLU A 53 2.28 23.28 16.84
C GLU A 53 2.92 21.97 16.34
N VAL A 54 2.11 21.13 15.70
CA VAL A 54 2.56 19.97 14.93
C VAL A 54 2.94 20.43 13.54
N THR A 55 4.21 20.30 13.20
CA THR A 55 4.74 20.49 11.85
C THR A 55 5.09 19.13 11.25
N ALA A 56 4.39 18.71 10.20
CA ALA A 56 4.82 17.64 9.33
C ALA A 56 5.67 18.21 8.18
N SER A 57 6.91 17.76 8.01
CA SER A 57 7.76 18.09 6.88
C SER A 57 8.35 16.84 6.25
N MET A 58 8.47 16.81 4.92
CA MET A 58 9.27 15.77 4.28
C MET A 58 10.74 16.16 4.35
N LYS A 59 11.58 15.32 4.95
CA LYS A 59 13.00 15.61 5.18
C LYS A 59 13.76 15.84 3.85
N GLU A 60 13.40 15.08 2.83
CA GLU A 60 13.98 15.15 1.48
C GLU A 60 13.36 16.30 0.64
N LEU A 61 12.20 16.81 1.06
CA LEU A 61 11.46 17.89 0.39
C LEU A 61 10.95 18.91 1.45
N PRO A 62 11.84 19.66 2.13
CA PRO A 62 11.49 20.46 3.31
C PRO A 62 10.56 21.65 3.01
N HIS A 63 10.36 21.97 1.73
CA HIS A 63 9.37 22.95 1.27
C HIS A 63 7.94 22.41 1.33
N ILE A 64 7.75 21.09 1.46
CA ILE A 64 6.45 20.46 1.73
C ILE A 64 6.32 20.37 3.26
N ARG A 65 5.73 21.42 3.83
CA ARG A 65 5.51 21.58 5.27
C ARG A 65 4.01 21.75 5.53
N LEU A 66 3.51 21.07 6.56
CA LEU A 66 2.14 21.14 7.03
C LEU A 66 2.20 21.42 8.54
N ALA A 67 1.93 22.66 8.93
CA ALA A 67 1.92 23.06 10.34
C ALA A 67 0.48 23.22 10.84
N LYS A 68 0.20 22.74 12.04
CA LYS A 68 -1.07 22.95 12.73
C LYS A 68 -0.89 22.97 14.24
N THR A 69 -1.58 23.91 14.85
CA THR A 69 -1.69 24.05 16.30
C THR A 69 -2.77 23.12 16.87
N LEU A 70 -2.41 22.28 17.85
CA LEU A 70 -3.29 21.49 18.71
C LEU A 70 -3.48 22.20 20.03
N SER A 71 -4.62 21.95 20.66
CA SER A 71 -4.87 22.39 22.03
C SER A 71 -4.43 21.31 23.01
N ARG A 72 -3.49 21.60 23.92
CA ARG A 72 -3.05 20.63 24.95
C ARG A 72 -4.22 20.15 25.82
N GLY A 73 -4.28 18.85 26.07
CA GLY A 73 -5.34 18.12 26.79
C GLY A 73 -6.62 17.85 25.99
N SER A 74 -6.72 18.35 24.75
CA SER A 74 -7.94 18.34 23.95
C SER A 74 -8.15 17.02 23.19
N ALA A 75 -9.29 16.92 22.53
CA ALA A 75 -9.77 15.73 21.84
C ALA A 75 -8.86 15.30 20.67
N ASP A 76 -8.25 16.25 19.98
CA ASP A 76 -7.29 16.05 18.90
C ASP A 76 -5.96 15.46 19.39
N GLU A 77 -5.37 15.99 20.46
CA GLU A 77 -4.13 15.44 21.05
C GLU A 77 -4.33 13.99 21.50
N LYS A 78 -5.45 13.68 22.18
CA LYS A 78 -5.77 12.31 22.62
C LYS A 78 -5.84 11.31 21.45
N LEU A 79 -6.36 11.76 20.31
CA LEU A 79 -6.41 10.93 19.10
C LEU A 79 -5.03 10.75 18.48
N LEU A 80 -4.19 11.79 18.47
CA LEU A 80 -2.81 11.69 17.97
C LEU A 80 -1.97 10.73 18.81
N LEU A 81 -2.00 10.85 20.14
CA LEU A 81 -1.30 9.93 21.04
C LEU A 81 -1.80 8.48 20.87
N SER A 82 -3.09 8.30 20.63
CA SER A 82 -3.66 6.99 20.33
C SER A 82 -3.13 6.42 19.01
N LEU A 83 -3.03 7.25 17.96
CA LEU A 83 -2.49 6.85 16.67
C LEU A 83 -0.98 6.55 16.74
N GLU A 84 -0.21 7.39 17.44
CA GLU A 84 1.22 7.21 17.67
C GLU A 84 1.49 5.86 18.33
N LYS A 85 0.71 5.50 19.36
CA LYS A 85 0.82 4.19 20.00
C LYS A 85 0.61 3.03 19.02
N VAL A 86 -0.32 3.17 18.06
CA VAL A 86 -0.54 2.15 17.03
C VAL A 86 0.68 2.02 16.10
N ILE A 87 1.27 3.14 15.69
CA ILE A 87 2.46 3.18 14.85
C ILE A 87 3.66 2.56 15.59
N GLN A 88 3.86 2.93 16.86
CA GLN A 88 4.91 2.36 17.69
C GLN A 88 4.75 0.85 17.85
N GLU A 89 3.53 0.37 18.15
CA GLU A 89 3.25 -1.06 18.26
C GLU A 89 3.55 -1.82 16.95
N ALA A 90 3.28 -1.21 15.79
CA ALA A 90 3.58 -1.79 14.49
C ALA A 90 5.09 -1.87 14.23
N ASN A 91 5.82 -0.80 14.56
CA ASN A 91 7.28 -0.73 14.44
C ASN A 91 7.96 -1.76 15.35
N GLU A 92 7.52 -1.88 16.60
CA GLU A 92 8.05 -2.86 17.57
C GLU A 92 7.82 -4.30 17.10
N LYS A 93 6.65 -4.57 16.49
CA LYS A 93 6.30 -5.90 15.96
C LYS A 93 6.92 -6.20 14.61
N LYS A 94 7.53 -5.22 13.94
CA LYS A 94 8.16 -5.37 12.63
C LYS A 94 7.22 -6.03 11.61
N TYR A 95 6.02 -5.46 11.45
CA TYR A 95 5.09 -5.98 10.44
C TYR A 95 5.70 -5.90 9.03
N GLY A 96 5.28 -6.81 8.15
CA GLY A 96 5.78 -6.83 6.78
C GLY A 96 5.38 -5.60 5.96
N TYR A 97 6.13 -5.34 4.89
CA TYR A 97 6.01 -4.15 4.03
C TYR A 97 4.57 -3.73 3.70
N TYR A 98 3.75 -4.64 3.15
CA TYR A 98 2.36 -4.30 2.77
C TYR A 98 1.45 -3.92 3.94
N ILE A 99 1.67 -4.51 5.12
CA ILE A 99 0.93 -4.16 6.33
C ILE A 99 1.35 -2.76 6.80
N MET A 100 2.65 -2.45 6.73
CA MET A 100 3.16 -1.12 7.08
C MET A 100 2.66 -0.04 6.12
N MET A 101 2.63 -0.34 4.81
CA MET A 101 2.09 0.55 3.79
C MET A 101 0.59 0.82 3.99
N ASP A 102 -0.22 -0.22 4.21
CA ASP A 102 -1.67 -0.08 4.49
C ASP A 102 -1.90 0.72 5.79
N LEU A 103 -1.11 0.45 6.84
CA LEU A 103 -1.17 1.19 8.09
C LEU A 103 -0.83 2.68 7.92
N LEU A 104 0.18 3.02 7.11
CA LEU A 104 0.56 4.39 6.83
C LEU A 104 -0.59 5.15 6.16
N GLU A 105 -1.21 4.59 5.13
CA GLU A 105 -2.35 5.22 4.46
C GLU A 105 -3.54 5.46 5.39
N ARG A 106 -3.88 4.47 6.22
CA ARG A 106 -4.94 4.62 7.23
C ARG A 106 -4.59 5.68 8.26
N SER A 107 -3.33 5.76 8.67
CA SER A 107 -2.84 6.76 9.61
C SER A 107 -2.99 8.16 9.02
N LEU A 108 -2.61 8.36 7.76
CA LEU A 108 -2.82 9.63 7.05
C LEU A 108 -4.31 10.00 6.96
N SER A 109 -5.19 9.03 6.68
CA SER A 109 -6.64 9.27 6.67
C SER A 109 -7.18 9.66 8.06
N ALA A 110 -6.69 9.02 9.12
CA ALA A 110 -7.04 9.38 10.49
C ALA A 110 -6.56 10.79 10.85
N VAL A 111 -5.31 11.14 10.53
CA VAL A 111 -4.74 12.49 10.75
C VAL A 111 -5.58 13.58 10.08
N ARG A 112 -6.07 13.35 8.85
CA ARG A 112 -6.95 14.30 8.16
C ARG A 112 -8.24 14.59 8.93
N ASP A 113 -8.81 13.58 9.59
CA ASP A 113 -9.98 13.76 10.45
C ASP A 113 -9.61 14.42 11.78
N ILE A 114 -8.52 13.98 12.43
CA ILE A 114 -8.02 14.56 13.69
C ILE A 114 -7.78 16.06 13.54
N ASN A 115 -7.15 16.48 12.44
CA ASN A 115 -6.89 17.87 12.10
C ASN A 115 -8.15 18.74 11.95
N ARG A 116 -9.35 18.14 11.98
CA ARG A 116 -10.64 18.84 11.88
C ARG A 116 -11.55 18.59 13.08
N VAL A 117 -11.06 17.88 14.10
CA VAL A 117 -11.84 17.57 15.31
C VAL A 117 -12.09 18.82 16.13
N VAL A 118 -11.07 19.66 16.31
CA VAL A 118 -11.21 20.92 17.05
C VAL A 118 -11.29 22.06 16.04
N SER A 119 -12.38 22.84 16.13
CA SER A 119 -12.54 24.05 15.33
C SER A 119 -11.47 25.07 15.70
N SER A 120 -10.72 25.56 14.71
CA SER A 120 -9.71 26.62 14.89
C SER A 120 -10.32 27.91 15.42
N ASP A 121 -11.57 28.18 15.08
CA ASP A 121 -12.19 29.48 15.31
C ASP A 121 -12.90 29.55 16.65
N THR A 122 -13.39 28.39 17.14
CA THR A 122 -14.24 28.31 18.33
C THR A 122 -13.66 27.43 19.43
N GLY A 123 -12.61 26.64 19.15
CA GLY A 123 -12.08 25.64 20.07
C GLY A 123 -13.06 24.49 20.39
N SER A 124 -14.22 24.45 19.74
CA SER A 124 -15.25 23.45 20.00
C SER A 124 -14.93 22.12 19.32
N VAL A 125 -15.21 21.02 20.00
CA VAL A 125 -15.01 19.65 19.49
C VAL A 125 -16.17 19.24 18.57
N ASP A 126 -15.85 18.79 17.36
CA ASP A 126 -16.74 18.04 16.49
C ASP A 126 -16.77 16.56 16.91
N GLU A 127 -17.75 16.23 17.74
CA GLU A 127 -17.98 14.88 18.27
C GLU A 127 -18.13 13.80 17.20
N LYS A 128 -18.67 14.14 16.03
CA LYS A 128 -18.84 13.16 14.93
C LYS A 128 -17.49 12.83 14.32
N ARG A 129 -16.66 13.85 14.07
CA ARG A 129 -15.29 13.66 13.58
C ARG A 129 -14.42 12.95 14.59
N TYR A 130 -14.55 13.28 15.88
CA TYR A 130 -13.83 12.58 16.94
C TYR A 130 -14.11 11.08 16.92
N LYS A 131 -15.39 10.70 16.90
CA LYS A 131 -15.80 9.28 16.83
C LYS A 131 -15.28 8.59 15.57
N ARG A 132 -15.34 9.26 14.42
CA ARG A 132 -14.84 8.73 13.14
C ARG A 132 -13.32 8.52 13.16
N ALA A 133 -12.56 9.50 13.62
CA ALA A 133 -11.11 9.40 13.76
C ALA A 133 -10.73 8.26 14.72
N ASN A 134 -11.40 8.16 15.88
CA ASN A 134 -11.17 7.07 16.81
C ASN A 134 -11.47 5.70 16.19
N LEU A 135 -12.60 5.56 15.48
CA LEU A 135 -12.95 4.33 14.77
C LEU A 135 -11.86 3.93 13.76
N LYS A 136 -11.35 4.89 12.98
CA LYS A 136 -10.25 4.65 12.03
C LYS A 136 -8.99 4.15 12.72
N ILE A 137 -8.58 4.77 13.83
CA ILE A 137 -7.39 4.36 14.59
C ILE A 137 -7.55 2.93 15.12
N GLN A 138 -8.70 2.62 15.75
CA GLN A 138 -8.94 1.27 16.27
C GLN A 138 -9.00 0.21 15.17
N LYS A 139 -9.63 0.54 14.04
CA LYS A 139 -9.68 -0.33 12.86
C LYS A 139 -8.29 -0.58 12.30
N ALA A 140 -7.49 0.46 12.09
CA ALA A 140 -6.12 0.37 11.57
C ALA A 140 -5.24 -0.55 12.45
N ARG A 141 -5.31 -0.36 13.77
CA ARG A 141 -4.59 -1.21 14.73
C ARG A 141 -4.95 -2.68 14.58
N ARG A 142 -6.26 -2.98 14.49
CA ARG A 142 -6.76 -4.36 14.41
C ARG A 142 -6.42 -5.00 13.06
N MET A 143 -6.61 -4.28 11.96
CA MET A 143 -6.24 -4.71 10.61
C MET A 143 -4.76 -5.09 10.53
N ALA A 144 -3.88 -4.22 11.04
CA ALA A 144 -2.44 -4.47 11.05
C ALA A 144 -2.08 -5.69 11.92
N ALA A 145 -2.68 -5.82 13.10
CA ALA A 145 -2.43 -6.95 14.00
C ALA A 145 -2.93 -8.30 13.46
N GLU A 146 -4.02 -8.30 12.69
CA GLU A 146 -4.60 -9.50 12.08
C GLU A 146 -4.04 -9.77 10.67
N GLY A 147 -3.13 -8.93 10.17
CA GLY A 147 -2.53 -9.07 8.84
C GLY A 147 -3.54 -8.94 7.70
N ARG A 148 -4.55 -8.08 7.88
CA ARG A 148 -5.59 -7.80 6.88
C ARG A 148 -5.29 -6.47 6.22
N ASP A 149 -5.18 -6.46 4.89
CA ASP A 149 -4.75 -5.30 4.13
C ASP A 149 -5.74 -4.98 2.99
N SER A 150 -6.30 -3.75 2.99
CA SER A 150 -7.26 -3.34 1.97
C SER A 150 -6.55 -2.81 0.73
N LYS A 151 -5.54 -1.97 0.94
CA LYS A 151 -4.88 -1.20 -0.12
C LYS A 151 -4.10 -2.09 -1.09
N PRO A 152 -3.23 -3.00 -0.64
CA PRO A 152 -2.55 -3.94 -1.54
C PRO A 152 -3.54 -4.74 -2.40
N MET A 153 -4.66 -5.15 -1.83
CA MET A 153 -5.69 -5.89 -2.55
C MET A 153 -6.39 -5.04 -3.61
N ILE A 154 -6.70 -3.78 -3.30
CA ILE A 154 -7.24 -2.83 -4.28
C ILE A 154 -6.23 -2.62 -5.41
N TYR A 155 -4.97 -2.36 -5.08
CA TYR A 155 -3.91 -2.16 -6.08
C TYR A 155 -3.76 -3.37 -6.99
N TYR A 156 -3.72 -4.58 -6.42
CA TYR A 156 -3.68 -5.82 -7.18
C TYR A 156 -4.88 -5.96 -8.14
N ALA A 157 -6.09 -5.65 -7.66
CA ALA A 157 -7.30 -5.74 -8.46
C ALA A 157 -7.31 -4.70 -9.61
N GLU A 158 -6.87 -3.48 -9.35
CA GLU A 158 -6.78 -2.42 -10.35
C GLU A 158 -5.70 -2.73 -11.39
N ASP A 159 -4.53 -3.16 -10.95
CA ASP A 159 -3.43 -3.56 -11.83
C ASP A 159 -3.85 -4.72 -12.75
N SER A 160 -4.48 -5.75 -12.18
CA SER A 160 -5.05 -6.88 -12.94
C SER A 160 -6.04 -6.43 -14.01
N LEU A 161 -6.92 -5.48 -13.69
CA LEU A 161 -7.89 -4.93 -14.64
C LEU A 161 -7.24 -4.09 -15.74
N ASN A 162 -6.18 -3.35 -15.41
CA ASN A 162 -5.49 -2.47 -16.35
C ASN A 162 -4.60 -3.26 -17.31
N ASN A 163 -3.83 -4.21 -16.80
CA ASN A 163 -2.85 -4.97 -17.57
C ASN A 163 -3.48 -6.16 -18.30
N PHE A 164 -4.47 -6.81 -17.68
CA PHE A 164 -5.07 -8.05 -18.21
C PHE A 164 -6.56 -7.95 -18.52
N GLY A 165 -7.11 -6.73 -18.54
CA GLY A 165 -8.52 -6.45 -18.83
C GLY A 165 -9.11 -7.28 -19.98
N PRO A 166 -8.46 -7.38 -21.17
CA PRO A 166 -8.97 -8.19 -22.27
C PRO A 166 -9.22 -9.67 -21.93
N ALA A 167 -8.40 -10.27 -21.07
CA ALA A 167 -8.54 -11.65 -20.64
C ALA A 167 -9.64 -11.87 -19.59
N ILE A 168 -10.17 -10.79 -18.99
CA ILE A 168 -11.18 -10.84 -17.95
C ILE A 168 -12.57 -10.58 -18.56
N PRO A 169 -13.57 -11.47 -18.35
CA PRO A 169 -14.92 -11.24 -18.85
C PRO A 169 -15.48 -9.87 -18.41
N SER A 170 -16.11 -9.14 -19.33
CA SER A 170 -16.59 -7.77 -19.07
C SER A 170 -17.54 -7.65 -17.87
N ALA A 171 -18.38 -8.66 -17.66
CA ALA A 171 -19.25 -8.76 -16.48
C ALA A 171 -18.45 -8.86 -15.17
N THR A 172 -17.39 -9.69 -15.16
CA THR A 172 -16.47 -9.83 -14.03
C THR A 172 -15.72 -8.53 -13.79
N GLN A 173 -15.18 -7.88 -14.83
CA GLN A 173 -14.49 -6.59 -14.66
C GLN A 173 -15.38 -5.53 -14.01
N LYS A 174 -16.64 -5.43 -14.44
CA LYS A 174 -17.62 -4.49 -13.85
C LYS A 174 -17.91 -4.82 -12.40
N SER A 175 -18.00 -6.11 -12.07
CA SER A 175 -18.21 -6.60 -10.72
C SER A 175 -17.02 -6.27 -9.81
N ILE A 176 -15.78 -6.53 -10.26
CA ILE A 176 -14.55 -6.19 -9.54
C ILE A 176 -14.48 -4.69 -9.27
N ARG A 177 -14.67 -3.81 -10.27
CA ARG A 177 -14.68 -2.35 -10.07
C ARG A 177 -15.71 -1.89 -9.03
N LYS A 178 -16.89 -2.54 -8.99
CA LYS A 178 -17.90 -2.27 -7.97
C LYS A 178 -17.45 -2.71 -6.58
N LYS A 179 -16.77 -3.86 -6.47
CA LYS A 179 -16.23 -4.38 -5.20
C LYS A 179 -15.06 -3.54 -4.69
N ILE A 180 -14.16 -3.08 -5.56
CA ILE A 180 -13.11 -2.10 -5.24
C ILE A 180 -13.74 -0.84 -4.62
N ALA A 181 -14.68 -0.20 -5.32
CA ALA A 181 -15.33 1.01 -4.81
C ALA A 181 -16.07 0.78 -3.48
N HIS A 182 -16.62 -0.42 -3.27
CA HIS A 182 -17.24 -0.77 -2.00
C HIS A 182 -16.20 -0.93 -0.89
N LEU A 183 -15.09 -1.61 -1.16
CA LEU A 183 -13.99 -1.77 -0.22
C LEU A 183 -13.39 -0.43 0.15
N GLU A 184 -13.08 0.45 -0.80
CA GLU A 184 -12.60 1.81 -0.53
C GLU A 184 -13.53 2.57 0.44
N LYS A 185 -14.84 2.45 0.23
CA LYS A 185 -15.83 3.08 1.10
C LYS A 185 -15.82 2.48 2.52
N MET A 186 -15.81 1.15 2.65
CA MET A 186 -15.79 0.50 3.97
C MET A 186 -14.44 0.70 4.67
N ASP A 187 -13.36 0.86 3.90
CA ASP A 187 -12.04 1.22 4.37
C ASP A 187 -12.02 2.60 5.01
N GLU A 188 -12.69 3.57 4.38
CA GLU A 188 -12.69 4.95 4.83
C GLU A 188 -13.77 5.26 5.90
N GLU A 189 -14.92 4.60 5.83
CA GLU A 189 -16.12 4.95 6.61
C GLU A 189 -16.69 3.80 7.45
N GLY A 190 -16.47 2.56 7.03
CA GLY A 190 -17.08 1.37 7.64
C GLY A 190 -16.41 0.93 8.95
N THR A 191 -17.10 0.05 9.67
CA THR A 191 -16.52 -0.66 10.83
C THR A 191 -15.44 -1.65 10.38
N TYR A 192 -14.74 -2.24 11.36
CA TYR A 192 -13.81 -3.33 11.08
C TYR A 192 -14.50 -4.49 10.36
N GLU A 193 -15.64 -4.95 10.85
CA GLU A 193 -16.37 -6.10 10.31
C GLU A 193 -16.89 -5.82 8.90
N GLU A 194 -17.36 -4.60 8.62
CA GLU A 194 -17.78 -4.19 7.28
C GLU A 194 -16.59 -4.15 6.31
N ASN A 195 -15.42 -3.70 6.77
CA ASN A 195 -14.19 -3.71 5.99
C ASN A 195 -13.73 -5.13 5.66
N ILE A 196 -13.69 -6.03 6.65
CA ILE A 196 -13.30 -7.43 6.42
C ILE A 196 -14.23 -8.10 5.43
N LYS A 197 -15.54 -7.91 5.59
CA LYS A 197 -16.50 -8.43 4.64
C LYS A 197 -16.27 -7.89 3.23
N ALA A 198 -15.93 -6.61 3.09
CA ALA A 198 -15.65 -6.03 1.77
C ALA A 198 -14.35 -6.56 1.14
N ILE A 199 -13.35 -6.91 1.96
CA ILE A 199 -12.14 -7.62 1.54
C ILE A 199 -12.54 -9.01 1.02
N ASP A 200 -13.21 -9.81 1.84
CA ASP A 200 -13.63 -11.18 1.47
C ASP A 200 -14.52 -11.18 0.21
N ASP A 201 -15.40 -10.19 0.06
CA ASP A 201 -16.25 -9.99 -1.11
C ASP A 201 -15.47 -9.65 -2.38
N LEU A 202 -14.39 -8.87 -2.28
CA LEU A 202 -13.48 -8.60 -3.40
C LEU A 202 -12.64 -9.85 -3.68
N ASP A 203 -12.19 -10.56 -2.64
CA ASP A 203 -11.36 -11.77 -2.73
C ASP A 203 -12.03 -12.83 -3.60
N ALA A 204 -13.27 -13.16 -3.24
CA ALA A 204 -14.10 -14.12 -3.95
C ALA A 204 -14.46 -13.67 -5.38
N GLU A 205 -14.43 -12.37 -5.66
CA GLU A 205 -14.66 -11.88 -7.03
C GLU A 205 -13.39 -12.00 -7.89
N LEU A 206 -12.22 -11.77 -7.30
CA LEU A 206 -10.91 -11.94 -7.95
C LEU A 206 -10.65 -13.42 -8.32
N ASP A 207 -11.20 -14.38 -7.58
CA ASP A 207 -11.13 -15.82 -7.95
C ASP A 207 -11.75 -16.11 -9.33
N LYS A 208 -12.63 -15.22 -9.81
CA LYS A 208 -13.33 -15.37 -11.09
C LYS A 208 -12.53 -14.78 -12.26
N MET A 209 -11.32 -14.26 -12.04
CA MET A 209 -10.48 -13.69 -13.08
C MET A 209 -9.84 -14.74 -14.01
N GLY A 210 -10.00 -16.03 -13.72
CA GLY A 210 -9.59 -17.11 -14.61
C GLY A 210 -8.08 -17.14 -14.81
N ILE A 211 -7.61 -16.87 -16.03
CA ILE A 211 -6.21 -17.04 -16.42
C ILE A 211 -5.27 -15.91 -15.95
N VAL A 212 -5.78 -14.87 -15.28
CA VAL A 212 -4.98 -13.71 -14.87
C VAL A 212 -3.77 -14.10 -14.02
N ASN A 213 -3.92 -15.04 -13.09
CA ASN A 213 -2.78 -15.53 -12.30
C ASN A 213 -1.67 -16.14 -13.19
N ASN A 214 -2.06 -16.81 -14.28
CA ASN A 214 -1.08 -17.33 -15.23
C ASN A 214 -0.38 -16.19 -15.98
N LEU A 215 -1.12 -15.18 -16.42
CA LEU A 215 -0.54 -14.01 -17.09
C LEU A 215 0.43 -13.23 -16.18
N MET A 216 0.10 -13.11 -14.89
CA MET A 216 1.00 -12.52 -13.89
C MET A 216 2.29 -13.32 -13.72
N ASN A 217 2.21 -14.65 -13.67
CA ASN A 217 3.41 -15.50 -13.63
C ASN A 217 4.27 -15.32 -14.89
N LEU A 218 3.65 -15.20 -16.07
CA LEU A 218 4.40 -14.89 -17.30
C LEU A 218 5.08 -13.53 -17.22
N GLN A 219 4.40 -12.51 -16.69
CA GLN A 219 4.98 -11.19 -16.50
C GLN A 219 6.17 -11.24 -15.54
N LYS A 220 6.01 -11.89 -14.38
CA LYS A 220 7.07 -12.12 -13.39
C LYS A 220 8.29 -12.83 -14.01
N ALA A 221 8.06 -13.86 -14.82
CA ALA A 221 9.14 -14.55 -15.53
C ALA A 221 9.85 -13.63 -16.55
N GLY A 222 9.10 -12.75 -17.22
CA GLY A 222 9.62 -11.70 -18.08
C GLY A 222 10.56 -10.75 -17.32
N GLU A 223 10.06 -10.16 -16.24
CA GLU A 223 10.80 -9.24 -15.36
C GLU A 223 12.09 -9.87 -14.83
N PHE A 224 12.03 -11.12 -14.36
CA PHE A 224 13.20 -11.88 -13.92
C PHE A 224 14.27 -12.11 -15.00
N CYS A 225 13.87 -12.10 -16.27
CA CYS A 225 14.79 -12.27 -17.40
C CYS A 225 15.29 -10.93 -17.95
N GLU A 226 14.70 -9.78 -17.61
CA GLU A 226 15.00 -8.50 -18.30
C GLU A 226 16.48 -8.16 -18.30
N GLU A 227 17.17 -8.38 -17.19
CA GLU A 227 18.59 -8.05 -17.04
C GLU A 227 19.52 -9.19 -17.44
N THR A 228 19.07 -10.44 -17.25
CA THR A 228 19.92 -11.63 -17.36
C THR A 228 19.79 -12.35 -18.71
N ASP A 229 18.62 -12.30 -19.33
CA ASP A 229 18.32 -12.85 -20.65
C ASP A 229 17.20 -12.02 -21.34
N PRO A 230 17.53 -10.84 -21.89
CA PRO A 230 16.53 -9.93 -22.47
C PRO A 230 15.76 -10.53 -23.64
N SER A 231 16.36 -11.50 -24.36
CA SER A 231 15.68 -12.19 -25.47
C SER A 231 14.55 -13.07 -24.94
N LYS A 232 14.78 -13.75 -23.81
CA LYS A 232 13.77 -14.56 -23.13
C LYS A 232 12.70 -13.71 -22.45
N ALA A 233 13.07 -12.57 -21.86
CA ALA A 233 12.11 -11.59 -21.36
C ALA A 233 11.12 -11.14 -22.46
N ALA A 234 11.66 -10.77 -23.64
CA ALA A 234 10.86 -10.38 -24.79
C ALA A 234 9.99 -11.51 -25.35
N GLU A 235 10.32 -12.79 -25.12
CA GLU A 235 9.46 -13.92 -25.47
C GLU A 235 8.19 -13.93 -24.61
N PHE A 236 8.34 -13.79 -23.29
CA PHE A 236 7.21 -13.77 -22.35
C PHE A 236 6.28 -12.58 -22.60
N PHE A 237 6.82 -11.37 -22.73
CA PHE A 237 6.00 -10.18 -22.97
C PHE A 237 5.24 -10.25 -24.30
N ARG A 238 5.88 -10.74 -25.38
CA ARG A 238 5.19 -10.95 -26.66
C ARG A 238 4.10 -12.01 -26.58
N ALA A 239 4.29 -13.05 -25.78
CA ALA A 239 3.27 -14.06 -25.56
C ALA A 239 2.05 -13.47 -24.83
N ILE A 240 2.29 -12.65 -23.80
CA ILE A 240 1.22 -11.92 -23.09
C ILE A 240 0.44 -11.03 -24.06
N ASP A 241 1.13 -10.19 -24.84
CA ASP A 241 0.49 -9.33 -25.84
C ASP A 241 -0.34 -10.13 -26.84
N GLY A 242 0.21 -11.24 -27.34
CA GLY A 242 -0.46 -12.15 -28.26
C GLY A 242 -1.74 -12.76 -27.68
N MET A 243 -1.71 -13.14 -26.40
CA MET A 243 -2.88 -13.65 -25.67
C MET A 243 -3.93 -12.56 -25.49
N LEU A 244 -3.54 -11.37 -25.04
CA LEU A 244 -4.46 -10.24 -24.82
C LEU A 244 -5.14 -9.80 -26.12
N MET A 245 -4.41 -9.77 -27.23
CA MET A 245 -4.98 -9.55 -28.57
C MET A 245 -5.98 -10.66 -28.94
N ALA A 246 -5.62 -11.92 -28.73
CA ALA A 246 -6.52 -13.05 -29.03
C ALA A 246 -7.81 -13.00 -28.21
N PHE A 247 -7.75 -12.64 -26.92
CA PHE A 247 -8.95 -12.41 -26.11
C PHE A 247 -9.79 -11.24 -26.61
N SER A 248 -9.13 -10.13 -27.00
CA SER A 248 -9.83 -8.96 -27.57
C SER A 248 -10.60 -9.32 -28.85
N ASP A 249 -10.03 -10.21 -29.66
CA ASP A 249 -10.64 -10.69 -30.91
C ASP A 249 -11.65 -11.85 -30.69
N ASN A 250 -11.95 -12.21 -29.43
CA ASN A 250 -12.75 -13.39 -29.05
C ASN A 250 -12.20 -14.73 -29.58
N ASN A 251 -10.90 -14.79 -29.89
CA ASN A 251 -10.21 -16.02 -30.28
C ASN A 251 -9.57 -16.69 -29.04
N VAL A 252 -10.43 -17.22 -28.18
CA VAL A 252 -10.03 -17.80 -26.89
C VAL A 252 -9.12 -19.02 -27.08
N GLU A 253 -9.37 -19.84 -28.10
CA GLU A 253 -8.57 -21.04 -28.40
C GLU A 253 -7.10 -20.68 -28.66
N LYS A 254 -6.85 -19.69 -29.53
CA LYS A 254 -5.49 -19.19 -29.80
C LYS A 254 -4.80 -18.65 -28.54
N ALA A 255 -5.55 -18.00 -27.65
CA ALA A 255 -4.97 -17.50 -26.41
C ALA A 255 -4.50 -18.65 -25.50
N PHE A 256 -5.28 -19.73 -25.40
CA PHE A 256 -4.89 -20.90 -24.63
C PHE A 256 -3.73 -21.68 -25.28
N GLU A 257 -3.69 -21.81 -26.61
CA GLU A 257 -2.54 -22.40 -27.30
C GLU A 257 -1.22 -21.65 -27.00
N LEU A 258 -1.26 -20.31 -27.04
CA LEU A 258 -0.11 -19.48 -26.68
C LEU A 258 0.30 -19.68 -25.21
N MET A 259 -0.68 -19.81 -24.32
CA MET A 259 -0.43 -20.06 -22.91
C MET A 259 0.22 -21.43 -22.69
N GLU A 260 -0.28 -22.49 -23.31
CA GLU A 260 0.25 -23.85 -23.17
C GLU A 260 1.72 -23.96 -23.64
N ASP A 261 2.10 -23.23 -24.70
CA ASP A 261 3.47 -23.24 -25.21
C ASP A 261 4.46 -22.49 -24.29
N ILE A 262 4.05 -21.33 -23.77
CA ILE A 262 4.96 -20.44 -23.04
C ILE A 262 5.02 -20.71 -21.54
N TYR A 263 3.92 -21.17 -20.93
CA TYR A 263 3.79 -21.29 -19.48
C TYR A 263 4.81 -22.23 -18.82
N PRO A 264 5.13 -23.42 -19.37
CA PRO A 264 6.15 -24.28 -18.79
C PRO A 264 7.52 -23.59 -18.69
N LYS A 265 7.89 -22.78 -19.70
CA LYS A 265 9.15 -22.03 -19.72
C LYS A 265 9.20 -20.95 -18.64
N ALA A 266 8.06 -20.34 -18.32
CA ALA A 266 7.95 -19.34 -17.26
C ALA A 266 8.13 -19.97 -15.88
N ILE A 267 7.47 -21.12 -15.64
CA ILE A 267 7.62 -21.87 -14.39
C ILE A 267 9.09 -22.24 -14.14
N ASP A 268 9.81 -22.69 -15.16
CA ASP A 268 11.24 -23.00 -15.03
C ASP A 268 12.07 -21.78 -14.62
N VAL A 269 11.77 -20.59 -15.16
CA VAL A 269 12.46 -19.34 -14.79
C VAL A 269 12.15 -18.96 -13.35
N ILE A 270 10.88 -18.99 -12.98
CA ILE A 270 10.42 -18.60 -11.64
C ILE A 270 11.05 -19.52 -10.59
N HIS A 271 10.99 -20.85 -10.77
CA HIS A 271 11.60 -21.80 -9.85
C HIS A 271 13.12 -21.61 -9.69
N VAL A 272 13.84 -21.30 -10.77
CA VAL A 272 15.30 -21.08 -10.70
C VAL A 272 15.64 -19.82 -9.91
N HIS A 273 14.82 -18.76 -10.01
CA HIS A 273 15.04 -17.54 -9.25
C HIS A 273 14.57 -17.66 -7.81
N GLU A 274 13.41 -18.27 -7.55
CA GLU A 274 12.91 -18.53 -6.20
C GLU A 274 13.81 -19.49 -5.42
N ALA A 275 14.50 -20.41 -6.08
CA ALA A 275 15.50 -21.28 -5.44
C ALA A 275 16.84 -20.57 -5.15
N LYS A 276 17.12 -19.43 -5.80
CA LYS A 276 18.35 -18.63 -5.59
C LYS A 276 18.16 -17.56 -4.52
N THR A 277 16.92 -17.12 -4.32
CA THR A 277 16.56 -16.18 -3.27
C THR A 277 15.99 -16.96 -2.10
N ASP A 278 16.66 -17.00 -0.94
CA ASP A 278 16.05 -17.40 0.35
C ASP A 278 14.90 -16.46 0.79
N ILE A 279 14.45 -15.60 -0.12
CA ILE A 279 13.46 -14.56 0.02
C ILE A 279 12.29 -14.99 -0.85
N ILE A 280 11.24 -15.48 -0.19
CA ILE A 280 9.90 -15.46 -0.77
C ILE A 280 9.60 -13.97 -0.99
N TYR A 281 9.71 -13.48 -2.22
CA TYR A 281 8.97 -12.28 -2.60
C TYR A 281 7.56 -12.56 -2.17
N LYS A 282 7.02 -11.69 -1.33
CA LYS A 282 5.68 -11.80 -0.78
C LYS A 282 4.71 -11.56 -1.94
N ASP A 283 4.63 -12.56 -2.82
CA ASP A 283 3.57 -12.73 -3.77
C ASP A 283 2.29 -12.65 -2.95
N ILE A 284 1.27 -12.01 -3.50
CA ILE A 284 -0.08 -12.44 -3.19
C ILE A 284 -0.23 -13.80 -3.87
N THR A 285 0.47 -14.80 -3.35
CA THR A 285 0.34 -16.18 -3.78
C THR A 285 -0.94 -16.65 -3.15
N ARG A 286 -1.96 -16.87 -3.98
CA ARG A 286 -3.11 -17.67 -3.60
C ARG A 286 -2.78 -19.15 -3.75
#